data_AF-A0A9E3YMI6-F1
#
_entry.id   AF-A0A9E3YMI6-F1
#
_cell.length_a   1.000
_cell.length_b   1.000
_cell.length_c   1.000
_cell.angle_alpha   90.00
_cell.angle_beta   90.00
_cell.angle_gamma   90.00
#
_symmetry.space_group_name_H-M   'P 1'
#
loop_
_entity.id
_entity.type
_entity.pdbx_description
1 polymer ?
#
loop_
_entity_poly.entity_id
_entity_poly.type
_entity_poly.pdbx_seq_one_letter_code
_entity_poly.pdbx_strand_id
1 'polypeptide(L)'
;MGRLIGAGIFGIVGVAILMSLGFWQVRRLEWKLDLIAHVEARVHEDPVALPAEPAPERDRFLPVTVSGRFTGEAVHVLSSIEGIGPGSRVIAVLETAGGRRVLVDRGFLPESARAAFAGAADNVA
;
A
#
# COMPACT_ATOMS: atom_id res chain seq x y z
N MET A 1 47.77 -3.10 -31.13
CA MET A 1 46.58 -3.99 -31.27
C MET A 1 45.88 -4.31 -29.95
N GLY A 2 46.59 -4.72 -28.88
CA GLY A 2 45.94 -5.12 -27.60
C GLY A 2 45.02 -4.09 -26.92
N ARG A 3 45.30 -2.78 -27.08
CA ARG A 3 44.47 -1.69 -26.52
C ARG A 3 43.08 -1.59 -27.18
N LEU A 4 42.98 -1.88 -28.48
CA LEU A 4 41.72 -1.86 -29.22
C LEU A 4 40.85 -3.08 -28.88
N ILE A 5 41.49 -4.23 -28.64
CA ILE A 5 40.83 -5.45 -28.18
C ILE A 5 40.20 -5.24 -26.80
N GLY A 6 40.93 -4.63 -25.86
CA GLY A 6 40.41 -4.29 -24.53
C GLY A 6 39.22 -3.34 -24.56
N ALA A 7 39.28 -2.29 -25.39
CA ALA A 7 38.16 -1.35 -25.56
C ALA A 7 36.93 -2.03 -26.21
N GLY A 8 37.14 -2.92 -27.18
CA GLY A 8 36.05 -3.69 -27.80
C GLY A 8 35.36 -4.63 -26.81
N ILE A 9 36.11 -5.36 -25.99
CA ILE A 9 35.55 -6.23 -24.94
C ILE A 9 34.73 -5.40 -23.94
N PHE A 10 35.27 -4.27 -23.49
CA PHE A 10 34.56 -3.39 -22.57
C PHE A 10 33.23 -2.90 -23.16
N GLY A 11 33.23 -2.48 -24.43
CA GLY A 11 32.01 -2.08 -25.14
C GLY A 11 30.98 -3.22 -25.21
N ILE A 12 31.40 -4.43 -25.59
CA ILE A 12 30.51 -5.60 -25.69
C ILE A 12 29.90 -5.95 -24.32
N VAL A 13 30.72 -5.96 -23.27
CA VAL A 13 30.25 -6.25 -21.90
C VAL A 13 29.25 -5.18 -21.45
N GLY A 14 29.55 -3.91 -21.70
CA GLY A 14 28.64 -2.80 -21.39
C GLY A 14 27.30 -2.94 -22.10
N VAL A 15 27.32 -3.24 -23.40
CA VAL A 15 26.11 -3.49 -24.20
C VAL A 15 25.31 -4.67 -23.65
N ALA A 16 25.97 -5.78 -23.33
CA ALA A 16 25.31 -6.96 -22.78
C ALA A 16 24.62 -6.66 -21.44
N ILE A 17 25.26 -5.90 -20.56
CA ILE A 17 24.68 -5.46 -19.27
C ILE A 17 23.47 -4.57 -19.52
N LEU A 18 23.57 -3.57 -20.40
CA LEU A 18 22.47 -2.66 -20.71
C LEU A 18 21.27 -3.40 -21.32
N MET A 19 21.50 -4.36 -22.21
CA MET A 19 20.43 -5.20 -22.75
C MET A 19 19.76 -6.05 -21.66
N SER A 20 20.55 -6.67 -20.79
CA SER A 20 20.02 -7.45 -19.65
C SER A 20 19.16 -6.58 -18.73
N LEU A 21 19.59 -5.35 -18.44
CA LEU A 21 18.83 -4.38 -17.65
C LEU A 21 17.56 -3.95 -18.38
N GLY A 22 17.61 -3.70 -19.69
CA GLY A 22 16.44 -3.37 -20.50
C GLY A 22 15.39 -4.48 -20.48
N PHE A 23 15.78 -5.74 -20.66
CA PHE A 23 14.86 -6.88 -20.55
C PHE A 23 14.33 -7.06 -19.12
N TRP A 24 15.11 -6.75 -18.09
CA TRP A 24 14.61 -6.74 -16.73
C TRP A 24 13.55 -5.66 -16.52
N GLN A 25 13.76 -4.45 -17.05
CA GLN A 25 12.79 -3.36 -16.94
C GLN A 25 11.45 -3.71 -17.61
N VAL A 26 11.46 -4.30 -18.81
CA VAL A 26 10.23 -4.71 -19.50
C VAL A 26 9.48 -5.79 -18.71
N ARG A 27 10.16 -6.86 -18.28
CA ARG A 27 9.53 -7.91 -17.44
C ARG A 27 9.00 -7.36 -16.12
N ARG A 28 9.71 -6.41 -15.52
CA ARG A 28 9.30 -5.75 -14.28
C ARG A 28 8.07 -4.87 -14.50
N LEU A 29 7.98 -4.21 -15.66
CA LEU A 29 6.81 -3.43 -16.07
C LEU A 29 5.60 -4.34 -16.25
N GLU A 30 5.73 -5.44 -17.00
CA GLU A 30 4.64 -6.42 -17.20
C GLU A 30 4.10 -6.94 -15.86
N TRP A 31 4.99 -7.41 -14.98
CA TRP A 31 4.60 -7.83 -13.63
C TRP A 31 3.88 -6.74 -12.82
N LYS A 32 4.34 -5.48 -12.94
CA LYS A 32 3.70 -4.35 -12.26
C LYS A 32 2.31 -4.07 -12.83
N LEU A 33 2.16 -4.11 -14.15
CA LEU A 33 0.88 -3.88 -14.83
C LEU A 33 -0.13 -4.97 -14.46
N ASP A 34 0.29 -6.23 -14.43
CA ASP A 34 -0.57 -7.34 -14.00
C ASP A 34 -1.06 -7.15 -12.56
N LEU A 35 -0.17 -6.73 -11.66
CA LEU A 35 -0.54 -6.46 -10.28
C LEU A 35 -1.53 -5.29 -10.18
N ILE A 36 -1.32 -4.21 -10.92
CA ILE A 36 -2.23 -3.05 -10.94
C ILE A 36 -3.59 -3.48 -11.50
N ALA A 37 -3.62 -4.19 -12.62
CA ALA A 37 -4.85 -4.68 -13.22
C ALA A 37 -5.63 -5.58 -12.26
N HIS A 38 -4.93 -6.46 -11.52
CA HIS A 38 -5.55 -7.28 -10.49
C HIS A 38 -6.15 -6.44 -9.36
N VAL A 39 -5.42 -5.45 -8.84
CA VAL A 39 -5.93 -4.56 -7.79
C VAL A 39 -7.15 -3.78 -8.28
N GLU A 40 -7.07 -3.20 -9.48
CA GLU A 40 -8.14 -2.37 -10.02
C GLU A 40 -9.40 -3.15 -10.33
N ALA A 41 -9.27 -4.40 -10.77
CA ALA A 41 -10.41 -5.28 -10.93
C ALA A 41 -11.11 -5.58 -9.60
N ARG A 42 -10.36 -5.66 -8.49
CA ARG A 42 -10.88 -6.04 -7.15
C ARG A 42 -11.44 -4.84 -6.38
N VAL A 43 -10.74 -3.72 -6.35
CA VAL A 43 -11.08 -2.57 -5.49
C VAL A 43 -12.38 -1.88 -5.90
N HIS A 44 -12.79 -2.05 -7.17
CA HIS A 44 -14.03 -1.49 -7.72
C HIS A 44 -15.22 -2.45 -7.67
N GLU A 45 -15.07 -3.65 -7.11
CA GLU A 45 -16.19 -4.57 -6.90
C GLU A 45 -17.19 -3.97 -5.88
N ASP A 46 -18.43 -4.44 -5.93
CA ASP A 46 -19.42 -4.08 -4.93
C ASP A 46 -18.94 -4.51 -3.53
N PRO A 47 -18.92 -3.60 -2.54
CA PRO A 47 -18.47 -3.95 -1.20
C PRO A 47 -19.31 -5.07 -0.59
N VAL A 48 -18.63 -6.05 0.01
CA VAL A 48 -19.27 -7.16 0.70
C VAL A 48 -19.14 -7.02 2.22
N ALA A 49 -19.88 -7.82 2.98
CA ALA A 49 -19.67 -7.87 4.43
C ALA A 49 -18.27 -8.41 4.76
N LEU A 50 -17.65 -7.87 5.82
CA LEU A 50 -16.34 -8.33 6.29
C LEU A 50 -16.35 -9.85 6.55
N PRO A 51 -15.52 -10.66 5.85
CA PRO A 51 -15.46 -12.10 6.06
C PRO A 51 -15.13 -12.46 7.50
N ALA A 52 -15.79 -13.49 8.05
CA ALA A 52 -15.57 -13.96 9.42
C ALA A 52 -14.10 -14.35 9.66
N GLU A 53 -13.52 -15.06 8.69
CA GLU A 53 -12.12 -15.48 8.67
C GLU A 53 -11.44 -14.97 7.39
N PRO A 54 -10.78 -13.79 7.45
CA PRO A 54 -10.12 -13.21 6.29
C PRO A 54 -8.85 -14.01 5.96
N ALA A 55 -8.74 -14.42 4.69
CA ALA A 55 -7.58 -15.10 4.14
C ALA A 55 -6.68 -14.08 3.40
N PRO A 56 -5.41 -13.86 3.82
CA PRO A 56 -4.57 -12.77 3.31
C PRO A 56 -4.38 -12.73 1.79
N GLU A 57 -4.36 -13.89 1.11
CA GLU A 57 -4.18 -13.94 -0.34
C GLU A 57 -5.49 -13.76 -1.10
N ARG A 58 -6.57 -14.40 -0.64
CA ARG A 58 -7.88 -14.40 -1.31
C ARG A 58 -8.63 -13.08 -1.12
N ASP A 59 -8.56 -12.53 0.09
CA ASP A 59 -9.37 -11.38 0.51
C ASP A 59 -8.56 -10.06 0.39
N ARG A 60 -7.39 -10.12 -0.25
CA ARG A 60 -6.55 -8.95 -0.52
C ARG A 60 -7.29 -7.99 -1.45
N PHE A 61 -7.33 -6.72 -1.07
CA PHE A 61 -8.03 -5.66 -1.81
C PHE A 61 -9.54 -5.88 -1.98
N LEU A 62 -10.14 -6.80 -1.22
CA LEU A 62 -11.58 -7.00 -1.21
C LEU A 62 -12.25 -5.75 -0.60
N PRO A 63 -13.13 -5.05 -1.33
CA PRO A 63 -13.91 -3.96 -0.76
C PRO A 63 -14.91 -4.53 0.25
N VAL A 64 -14.91 -3.96 1.45
CA VAL A 64 -15.78 -4.43 2.54
C VAL A 64 -16.52 -3.28 3.20
N THR A 65 -17.74 -3.56 3.62
CA THR A 65 -18.53 -2.68 4.49
C THR A 65 -18.65 -3.29 5.87
N VAL A 66 -18.42 -2.48 6.90
CA VAL A 66 -18.50 -2.87 8.30
C VAL A 66 -19.00 -1.70 9.12
N SER A 67 -20.00 -1.96 9.97
CA SER A 67 -20.55 -1.00 10.93
C SER A 67 -20.05 -1.31 12.34
N GLY A 68 -19.82 -0.27 13.13
CA GLY A 68 -19.26 -0.42 14.47
C GLY A 68 -18.86 0.90 15.11
N ARG A 69 -18.16 0.81 16.23
CA ARG A 69 -17.69 1.98 16.99
C ARG A 69 -16.19 1.91 17.18
N PHE A 70 -15.51 3.04 16.99
CA PHE A 70 -14.09 3.12 17.34
C PHE A 70 -13.90 3.11 18.86
N THR A 71 -12.95 2.31 19.36
CA THR A 71 -12.83 2.06 20.81
C THR A 71 -12.10 3.15 21.58
N GLY A 72 -11.44 4.09 20.91
CA GLY A 72 -10.48 5.01 21.51
C GLY A 72 -9.02 4.54 21.36
N GLU A 73 -8.80 3.28 21.02
CA GLU A 73 -7.46 2.73 20.84
C GLU A 73 -6.98 2.97 19.41
N ALA A 74 -5.86 3.67 19.28
CA ALA A 74 -5.21 3.90 18.00
C ALA A 74 -3.68 3.88 18.12
N VAL A 75 -3.02 3.42 17.07
CA VAL A 75 -1.58 3.55 16.89
C VAL A 75 -1.31 4.68 15.91
N HIS A 76 -0.45 5.61 16.32
CA HIS A 76 0.04 6.70 15.48
C HIS A 76 1.44 6.35 14.97
N VAL A 77 1.53 6.02 13.68
CA VAL A 77 2.81 5.73 13.03
C VAL A 77 3.35 7.03 12.44
N LEU A 78 4.38 7.59 13.08
CA LEU A 78 5.02 8.82 12.62
C LEU A 78 5.58 8.65 11.22
N SER A 79 5.20 9.54 10.31
CA SER A 79 5.70 9.55 8.94
C SER A 79 5.67 10.97 8.37
N SER A 80 6.30 11.18 7.22
CA SER A 80 6.28 12.45 6.51
C SER A 80 5.92 12.18 5.06
N ILE A 81 5.02 13.01 4.50
CA ILE A 81 4.65 12.95 3.10
C ILE A 81 5.25 14.18 2.41
N GLU A 82 5.96 13.95 1.31
CA GLU A 82 6.52 15.02 0.48
C GLU A 82 5.41 16.00 0.04
N GLY A 83 5.65 17.30 0.23
CA GLY A 83 4.67 18.36 -0.05
C GLY A 83 3.64 18.63 1.05
N ILE A 84 3.42 17.72 2.01
CA ILE A 84 2.51 17.92 3.15
C ILE A 84 3.28 18.20 4.44
N GLY A 85 4.43 17.55 4.61
CA GLY A 85 5.25 17.65 5.82
C GLY A 85 4.98 16.55 6.85
N PRO A 86 5.38 16.74 8.11
CA PRO A 86 5.29 15.72 9.14
C PRO A 86 3.84 15.42 9.55
N GLY A 87 3.59 14.17 9.93
CA GLY A 87 2.31 13.73 10.46
C GLY A 87 2.36 12.30 10.98
N SER A 88 1.18 11.70 11.13
CA SER A 88 1.05 10.31 11.58
C SER A 88 0.02 9.57 10.77
N ARG A 89 0.29 8.31 10.44
CA ARG A 89 -0.74 7.39 9.93
C ARG A 89 -1.48 6.80 11.12
N VAL A 90 -2.80 6.93 11.11
CA VAL A 90 -3.66 6.54 12.24
C VAL A 90 -4.28 5.18 11.94
N ILE A 91 -3.96 4.18 12.76
CA ILE A 91 -4.58 2.85 12.70
C ILE A 91 -5.40 2.69 13.96
N ALA A 92 -6.73 2.69 13.83
CA ALA A 92 -7.67 2.67 14.95
C ALA A 92 -8.43 1.35 15.04
N VAL A 93 -8.83 0.97 16.25
CA VAL A 93 -9.62 -0.24 16.48
C VAL A 93 -11.11 0.09 16.31
N LEU A 94 -11.75 -0.57 15.35
CA LEU A 94 -13.20 -0.61 15.18
C LEU A 94 -13.77 -1.86 15.86
N GLU A 95 -14.70 -1.68 16.79
CA GLU A 95 -15.47 -2.76 17.39
C GLU A 95 -16.83 -2.88 16.70
N THR A 96 -17.08 -4.03 16.08
CA THR A 96 -18.35 -4.33 15.41
C THR A 96 -19.45 -4.64 16.42
N ALA A 97 -20.73 -4.58 16.01
CA ALA A 97 -21.85 -4.94 16.87
C ALA A 97 -21.77 -6.38 17.44
N GLY A 98 -21.06 -7.29 16.76
CA GLY A 98 -20.80 -8.65 17.22
C GLY A 98 -19.59 -8.80 18.17
N GLY A 99 -18.99 -7.70 18.63
CA GLY A 99 -17.82 -7.71 19.54
C GLY A 99 -16.48 -8.01 18.86
N ARG A 100 -16.46 -8.24 17.55
CA ARG A 100 -15.22 -8.42 16.79
C ARG A 100 -14.47 -7.09 16.68
N ARG A 101 -13.17 -7.09 16.99
CA ARG A 101 -12.25 -5.95 16.86
C ARG A 101 -11.49 -6.03 15.53
N VAL A 102 -11.47 -4.92 14.80
CA VAL A 102 -10.83 -4.80 13.47
C VAL A 102 -9.92 -3.59 13.48
N LEU A 103 -8.70 -3.74 12.96
CA LEU A 103 -7.81 -2.59 12.75
C LEU A 103 -8.18 -1.91 11.43
N VAL A 104 -8.48 -0.61 11.51
CA VAL A 104 -8.83 0.21 10.35
C VAL A 104 -7.79 1.29 10.19
N ASP A 105 -7.21 1.34 9.00
CA ASP A 105 -6.34 2.44 8.59
C ASP A 105 -7.19 3.66 8.25
N ARG A 106 -7.10 4.71 9.08
CA ARG A 106 -7.86 5.96 8.96
C ARG A 106 -7.13 6.99 8.08
N GLY A 107 -6.00 6.63 7.49
CA GLY A 107 -5.21 7.48 6.62
C GLY A 107 -4.17 8.32 7.36
N PHE A 108 -3.63 9.31 6.64
CA PHE A 108 -2.58 10.19 7.13
C PHE A 108 -3.17 11.45 7.77
N LEU A 109 -2.80 11.68 9.02
CA LEU A 109 -3.11 12.88 9.79
C LEU A 109 -1.89 13.81 9.79
N PRO A 110 -1.91 14.93 9.05
CA PRO A 110 -0.84 15.91 9.13
C PRO A 110 -0.80 16.56 10.53
N GLU A 111 0.38 16.94 10.98
CA GLU A 111 0.57 17.48 12.33
C GLU A 111 -0.27 18.75 12.58
N SER A 112 -0.48 19.57 11.54
CA SER A 112 -1.34 20.76 11.60
C SER A 112 -2.81 20.45 11.88
N ALA A 113 -3.31 19.27 11.49
CA ALA A 113 -4.69 18.85 11.71
C ALA A 113 -4.87 18.04 13.00
N ARG A 114 -3.78 17.75 13.72
CA ARG A 114 -3.79 16.87 14.90
C ARG A 114 -4.73 17.35 16.00
N ALA A 115 -4.74 18.65 16.29
CA ALA A 115 -5.58 19.23 17.32
C ALA A 115 -7.09 19.15 16.99
N ALA A 116 -7.44 19.10 15.71
CA ALA A 116 -8.82 19.00 15.24
C ALA A 116 -9.30 17.55 15.06
N PHE A 117 -8.38 16.58 15.10
CA PHE A 117 -8.69 15.17 14.94
C PHE A 117 -9.28 14.59 16.24
N ALA A 118 -10.61 14.52 16.31
CA ALA A 118 -11.34 13.86 17.40
C ALA A 118 -11.21 12.32 17.38
N GLY A 119 -10.59 11.78 16.33
CA GLY A 119 -10.80 10.43 15.79
C GLY A 119 -10.12 9.26 16.50
N ALA A 120 -10.44 9.06 17.77
CA ALA A 120 -10.27 7.76 18.41
C ALA A 120 -11.61 7.08 18.77
N ALA A 121 -12.70 7.83 18.95
CA ALA A 121 -13.97 7.30 19.52
C ALA A 121 -15.24 7.68 18.74
N ASP A 122 -15.13 7.95 17.44
CA ASP A 122 -16.29 8.31 16.61
C ASP A 122 -17.12 7.06 16.24
N ASN A 123 -18.44 7.17 16.21
CA ASN A 123 -19.34 6.10 15.76
C ASN A 123 -19.39 6.05 14.23
N VAL A 124 -19.32 4.85 13.64
CA VAL A 124 -19.53 4.65 12.19
C VAL A 124 -20.82 3.84 12.01
N ALA A 125 -21.82 4.47 11.38
CA ALA A 125 -23.09 3.83 11.04
C ALA A 125 -22.90 2.84 9.88
#